data_AF-C3ZAG0-F1
#
_entry.id   AF-C3ZAG0-F1
#
_cell.length_a   1.000
_cell.length_b   1.000
_cell.length_c   1.000
_cell.angle_alpha   90.00
_cell.angle_beta   90.00
_cell.angle_gamma   90.00
#
_symmetry.space_group_name_H-M   'P 1'
#
loop_
_entity.id
_entity.type
_entity.pdbx_description
1 polymer ?
#
loop_
_entity_poly.entity_id
_entity_poly.type
_entity_poly.pdbx_seq_one_letter_code
_entity_poly.pdbx_strand_id
1 'polypeptide(L)'
;MTKKCPSCNHPMEKNGGCPHMSCICGTSFCWTCGQEYQLHYKNGTFTCPKKPYALEAIEIDNLQVKNMSLYQQRWYKASLEHRKAQGQTRLTHTYKQAWKLARKMVLSTDVQLFYRLVEGKQEHTSDNLLSTYMELTGGAADMVMQMHQAAEFTAVLVSNTSRRVRRNSILNLWRKMTFIQDSINRILEEEKPCPSTVEERLGRLLHAGKRCLQNLHRLTAKKN
;
A
#
# COMPACT_ATOMS: atom_id res chain seq x y z
N MET A 1 10.66 21.44 -5.76
CA MET A 1 11.78 21.46 -4.79
C MET A 1 11.73 20.19 -3.96
N THR A 2 12.80 19.40 -4.01
CA THR A 2 12.90 18.10 -3.33
C THR A 2 13.94 18.19 -2.21
N LYS A 3 13.69 17.48 -1.10
CA LYS A 3 14.63 17.32 0.01
C LYS A 3 14.65 15.87 0.48
N LYS A 4 15.72 15.47 1.16
CA LYS A 4 15.83 14.15 1.79
C LYS A 4 15.18 14.15 3.16
N CYS A 5 14.54 13.04 3.52
CA CYS A 5 14.08 12.81 4.89
C CYS A 5 15.30 12.77 5.84
N PRO A 6 15.29 13.50 6.97
CA PRO A 6 16.41 13.52 7.92
C PRO A 6 16.65 12.16 8.61
N SER A 7 15.65 11.28 8.65
CA SER A 7 15.76 9.98 9.30
C SER A 7 16.23 8.86 8.37
N CYS A 8 15.71 8.81 7.14
CA CYS A 8 15.94 7.68 6.22
C CYS A 8 16.56 8.08 4.88
N ASN A 9 16.89 9.36 4.70
CA ASN A 9 17.43 9.94 3.46
C ASN A 9 16.57 9.72 2.20
N HIS A 10 15.32 9.26 2.35
CA HIS A 10 14.39 9.08 1.23
C HIS A 10 14.10 10.42 0.58
N PRO A 11 14.26 10.57 -0.75
CA PRO A 11 13.90 11.79 -1.46
C PRO A 11 12.38 12.07 -1.35
N MET A 12 12.04 13.33 -1.05
CA MET A 12 10.67 13.79 -0.85
C MET A 12 10.46 15.12 -1.56
N GLU A 13 9.31 15.33 -2.20
CA GLU A 13 8.90 16.60 -2.79
C GLU A 13 8.00 17.38 -1.82
N LYS A 14 8.13 18.72 -1.80
CA LYS A 14 7.25 19.54 -0.98
C LYS A 14 5.84 19.54 -1.58
N ASN A 15 4.86 19.12 -0.80
CA ASN A 15 3.45 19.19 -1.17
C ASN A 15 2.79 20.36 -0.43
N GLY A 16 2.67 21.53 -1.06
CA GLY A 16 1.91 22.68 -0.54
C GLY A 16 2.67 23.72 0.31
N GLY A 17 1.90 24.51 1.07
CA GLY A 17 2.40 25.68 1.82
C GLY A 17 2.91 25.39 3.24
N CYS A 18 2.34 24.39 3.93
CA CYS A 18 2.70 24.03 5.30
C CYS A 18 4.14 23.48 5.40
N PRO A 19 4.93 23.84 6.43
CA PRO A 19 6.23 23.24 6.66
C PRO A 19 6.17 21.84 7.28
N HIS A 20 4.99 21.35 7.71
CA HIS A 20 4.84 19.98 8.20
C HIS A 20 5.00 18.98 7.07
N MET A 21 5.95 18.07 7.18
CA MET A 21 6.09 16.95 6.25
C MET A 21 6.21 15.63 6.98
N SER A 22 5.52 14.62 6.47
CA SER A 22 5.58 13.25 6.97
C SER A 22 6.17 12.35 5.89
N CYS A 23 7.30 11.71 6.21
CA CYS A 23 7.93 10.75 5.32
C CYS A 23 7.20 9.41 5.38
N ILE A 24 7.23 8.65 4.28
CA ILE A 24 6.70 7.29 4.26
C ILE A 24 7.35 6.40 5.32
N CYS A 25 8.59 6.68 5.74
CA CYS A 25 9.26 5.94 6.82
C CYS A 25 8.65 6.17 8.22
N GLY A 26 7.68 7.08 8.36
CA GLY A 26 6.98 7.40 9.61
C GLY A 26 7.50 8.65 10.33
N THR A 27 8.61 9.25 9.89
CA THR A 27 9.14 10.47 10.52
C THR A 27 8.38 11.72 10.05
N SER A 28 7.90 12.52 11.01
CA SER A 28 7.34 13.85 10.78
C SER A 28 8.35 14.95 11.13
N PHE A 29 8.67 15.82 10.18
CA PHE A 29 9.69 16.86 10.32
C PHE A 29 9.25 18.18 9.70
N CYS A 30 9.91 19.26 10.11
CA CYS A 30 9.74 20.59 9.53
C CYS A 30 10.58 20.73 8.25
N TRP A 31 9.93 21.00 7.13
CA TRP A 31 10.58 21.20 5.84
C TRP A 31 11.58 22.37 5.85
N THR A 32 11.39 23.35 6.73
CA THR A 32 12.25 24.54 6.81
C THR A 32 13.59 24.23 7.48
N CYS A 33 13.59 23.51 8.60
CA CYS A 33 14.78 23.32 9.45
C CYS A 33 15.22 21.85 9.62
N GLY A 34 14.46 20.87 9.10
CA GLY A 34 14.78 19.44 9.19
C GLY A 34 14.55 18.79 10.56
N GLN A 35 14.19 19.55 11.59
CA GLN A 35 13.93 19.04 12.94
C GLN A 35 12.55 18.39 13.06
N GLU A 36 12.34 17.57 14.09
CA GLU A 36 11.05 16.96 14.38
C GLU A 36 9.95 18.03 14.49
N TYR A 37 8.84 17.79 13.79
CA TYR A 37 7.79 18.80 13.66
C TYR A 37 7.12 19.11 15.00
N GLN A 38 7.00 18.11 15.89
CA GLN A 38 6.40 18.25 17.21
C GLN A 38 7.14 19.27 18.10
N LEU A 39 8.45 19.43 17.93
CA LEU A 39 9.25 20.40 18.69
C LEU A 39 8.90 21.87 18.39
N HIS A 40 8.11 22.12 17.33
CA HIS A 40 7.74 23.45 16.89
C HIS A 40 6.47 23.99 17.54
N TYR A 41 5.69 23.12 18.20
CA TYR A 41 4.50 23.52 18.92
C TYR A 41 4.82 23.67 20.41
N LYS A 42 4.85 24.91 20.88
CA LYS A 42 4.94 25.24 22.31
C LYS A 42 3.82 26.21 22.64
N ASN A 43 3.06 25.91 23.71
CA ASN A 43 1.94 26.73 24.17
C ASN A 43 0.92 27.06 23.06
N GLY A 44 0.63 26.11 22.16
CA GLY A 44 -0.32 26.30 21.06
C GLY A 44 0.16 27.17 19.89
N THR A 45 1.39 27.68 19.93
CA THR A 45 1.96 28.50 18.83
C THR A 45 3.05 27.74 18.09
N PHE A 46 3.00 27.82 16.75
CA PHE A 46 4.04 27.26 15.90
C PHE A 46 5.24 28.22 15.83
N THR A 47 6.40 27.79 16.31
CA THR A 47 7.64 28.54 16.21
C THR A 47 8.74 27.67 15.62
N CYS A 48 9.22 28.03 14.43
CA CYS A 48 10.38 27.39 13.82
C CYS A 48 11.67 28.10 14.26
N PRO A 49 12.62 27.41 14.92
CA PRO A 49 13.94 27.98 15.16
C PRO A 49 14.60 28.12 13.78
N LYS A 50 14.59 29.33 13.22
CA LYS A 50 14.99 29.66 11.84
C LYS A 50 16.49 29.49 11.57
N LYS A 51 17.03 28.27 11.71
CA LYS A 51 18.25 27.89 11.00
C LYS A 51 17.80 27.14 9.75
N PRO A 52 17.93 27.73 8.54
CA PRO A 52 17.77 26.94 7.32
C PRO A 52 18.83 25.85 7.39
N TYR A 53 18.37 24.61 7.56
CA TYR A 53 19.26 23.46 7.42
C TYR A 53 19.82 23.55 6.01
N ALA A 54 21.14 23.44 5.85
CA ALA A 54 21.81 23.30 4.56
C ALA A 54 21.37 21.98 3.92
N LEU A 55 20.17 22.01 3.35
CA LEU A 55 19.49 20.95 2.62
C LEU A 55 19.74 21.32 1.18
N GLU A 56 20.59 20.57 0.48
CA GLU A 56 20.67 20.70 -0.97
C GLU A 56 19.23 20.66 -1.51
N ALA A 57 18.81 21.73 -2.18
CA ALA A 57 17.61 21.72 -2.99
C ALA A 57 17.92 20.77 -4.13
N ILE A 58 17.57 19.51 -3.91
CA ILE A 58 17.89 18.46 -4.83
C ILE A 58 16.79 18.49 -5.88
N GLU A 59 17.14 18.53 -7.16
CA GLU A 59 16.21 18.08 -8.19
C GLU A 59 16.23 16.55 -8.18
N ILE A 60 15.07 15.87 -8.27
CA ILE A 60 15.06 14.42 -8.54
C ILE A 60 15.43 14.22 -10.01
N ASP A 61 16.66 14.57 -10.34
CA ASP A 61 17.33 14.15 -11.56
C ASP A 61 17.75 12.67 -11.38
N ASN A 62 17.71 11.92 -12.46
CA ASN A 62 18.44 10.67 -12.65
C ASN A 62 19.86 10.67 -12.01
N LEU A 63 20.55 11.82 -11.92
CA LEU A 63 21.85 12.02 -11.26
C LEU A 63 21.86 11.69 -9.75
N GLN A 64 20.80 11.98 -8.98
CA GLN A 64 20.77 11.64 -7.55
C GLN A 64 20.60 10.15 -7.30
N VAL A 65 19.78 9.51 -8.14
CA VAL A 65 19.66 8.06 -8.14
C VAL A 65 21.03 7.46 -8.48
N LYS A 66 21.77 8.00 -9.46
CA LYS A 66 23.13 7.53 -9.81
C LYS A 66 24.15 7.62 -8.66
N ASN A 67 24.05 8.61 -7.77
CA ASN A 67 24.95 8.75 -6.62
C ASN A 67 24.65 7.80 -5.45
N MET A 68 23.51 7.12 -5.47
CA MET A 68 23.17 6.10 -4.48
C MET A 68 23.83 4.76 -4.84
N SER A 69 24.07 3.89 -3.86
CA SER A 69 24.47 2.51 -4.16
C SER A 69 23.40 1.80 -5.00
N LEU A 70 23.80 0.85 -5.85
CA LEU A 70 22.86 0.05 -6.65
C LEU A 70 21.75 -0.60 -5.79
N TYR A 71 22.09 -0.99 -4.56
CA TYR A 71 21.13 -1.51 -3.60
C TYR A 71 20.07 -0.48 -3.22
N GLN A 72 20.47 0.74 -2.87
CA GLN A 72 19.53 1.79 -2.50
C GLN A 72 18.72 2.26 -3.71
N GLN A 73 19.33 2.33 -4.91
CA GLN A 73 18.63 2.66 -6.15
C GLN A 73 17.50 1.69 -6.44
N ARG A 74 17.75 0.38 -6.30
CA ARG A 74 16.75 -0.67 -6.49
C ARG A 74 15.53 -0.44 -5.60
N TRP A 75 15.74 -0.18 -4.32
CA TRP A 75 14.65 -0.02 -3.35
C TRP A 75 13.93 1.32 -3.47
N TYR A 76 14.63 2.37 -3.91
CA TYR A 76 13.99 3.63 -4.26
C TYR A 76 13.04 3.46 -5.46
N LYS A 77 13.48 2.79 -6.53
CA LYS A 77 12.63 2.45 -7.68
C LYS A 77 11.41 1.63 -7.27
N ALA A 78 11.60 0.59 -6.45
CA ALA A 78 10.50 -0.21 -5.92
C ALA A 78 9.49 0.64 -5.11
N SER A 79 9.98 1.56 -4.26
CA SER A 79 9.10 2.50 -3.53
C SER A 79 8.27 3.36 -4.49
N LEU A 80 8.88 3.92 -5.54
CA LEU A 80 8.16 4.71 -6.54
C LEU A 80 7.14 3.89 -7.34
N GLU A 81 7.45 2.64 -7.67
CA GLU A 81 6.52 1.73 -8.35
C GLU A 81 5.26 1.49 -7.51
N HIS A 82 5.42 1.20 -6.21
CA HIS A 82 4.29 1.04 -5.30
C HIS A 82 3.51 2.34 -5.09
N ARG A 83 4.18 3.50 -5.06
CA ARG A 83 3.50 4.81 -5.01
C ARG A 83 2.66 5.07 -6.26
N LYS A 84 3.23 4.84 -7.45
CA LYS A 84 2.50 4.98 -8.72
C LYS A 84 1.29 4.06 -8.77
N ALA A 85 1.39 2.87 -8.19
CA ALA A 85 0.29 1.92 -8.11
C ALA A 85 -0.86 2.35 -7.18
N GLN A 86 -0.60 3.24 -6.22
CA GLN A 86 -1.62 3.86 -5.37
C GLN A 86 -2.30 5.06 -6.05
N GLY A 87 -1.84 5.48 -7.24
CA GLY A 87 -2.42 6.61 -7.95
C GLY A 87 -3.88 6.37 -8.36
N GLN A 88 -4.68 7.44 -8.41
CA GLN A 88 -6.12 7.40 -8.67
C GLN A 88 -6.51 6.55 -9.89
N THR A 89 -5.74 6.65 -10.98
CA THR A 89 -5.99 5.86 -12.21
C THR A 89 -5.86 4.36 -11.99
N ARG A 90 -4.85 3.91 -11.24
CA ARG A 90 -4.66 2.47 -10.96
C ARG A 90 -5.70 1.97 -9.96
N LEU A 91 -5.99 2.79 -8.94
CA LEU A 91 -7.04 2.52 -7.97
C LEU A 91 -8.38 2.27 -8.68
N THR A 92 -8.81 3.22 -9.52
CA THR A 92 -10.06 3.08 -10.28
C THR A 92 -10.04 1.87 -11.22
N HIS A 93 -8.89 1.51 -11.80
CA HIS A 93 -8.76 0.30 -12.59
C HIS A 93 -9.00 -0.97 -11.76
N THR A 94 -8.35 -1.12 -10.60
CA THR A 94 -8.50 -2.32 -9.76
C THR A 94 -9.93 -2.50 -9.26
N TYR A 95 -10.60 -1.43 -8.80
CA TYR A 95 -12.02 -1.52 -8.41
C TYR A 95 -12.93 -1.84 -9.59
N LYS A 96 -12.63 -1.34 -10.80
CA LYS A 96 -13.37 -1.73 -12.01
C LYS A 96 -13.24 -3.22 -12.30
N GLN A 97 -12.05 -3.81 -12.11
CA GLN A 97 -11.86 -5.26 -12.28
C GLN A 97 -12.62 -6.05 -11.20
N ALA A 98 -12.55 -5.61 -9.94
CA ALA A 98 -13.31 -6.21 -8.84
C ALA A 98 -14.83 -6.24 -9.11
N TRP A 99 -15.38 -5.12 -9.57
CA TRP A 99 -16.79 -5.02 -9.94
C TRP A 99 -17.15 -5.93 -11.12
N LYS A 100 -16.31 -5.98 -12.15
CA LYS A 100 -16.51 -6.87 -13.30
C LYS A 100 -16.49 -8.34 -12.87
N LEU A 101 -15.55 -8.74 -12.02
CA LEU A 101 -15.46 -10.10 -11.50
C LEU A 101 -16.72 -10.48 -10.71
N ALA A 102 -17.17 -9.62 -9.80
CA ALA A 102 -18.39 -9.88 -9.01
C ALA A 102 -19.60 -10.13 -9.91
N ARG A 103 -19.80 -9.32 -10.96
CA ARG A 103 -20.87 -9.54 -11.94
C ARG A 103 -20.74 -10.87 -12.67
N LYS A 104 -19.53 -11.23 -13.11
CA LYS A 104 -19.28 -12.52 -13.78
C LYS A 104 -19.55 -13.71 -12.84
N MET A 105 -19.23 -13.58 -11.55
CA MET A 105 -19.53 -14.61 -10.54
C MET A 105 -21.03 -14.82 -10.38
N VAL A 106 -21.84 -13.76 -10.34
CA VAL A 106 -23.31 -13.88 -10.34
C VAL A 106 -23.78 -14.61 -11.60
N LEU A 107 -23.29 -14.22 -12.78
CA LEU A 107 -23.67 -14.85 -14.05
C LEU A 107 -23.21 -16.31 -14.19
N SER A 108 -22.16 -16.69 -13.47
CA SER A 108 -21.61 -18.05 -13.46
C SER A 108 -22.18 -18.89 -12.32
N THR A 109 -23.11 -18.35 -11.53
CA THR A 109 -23.81 -19.08 -10.49
C THR A 109 -24.87 -19.97 -11.14
N ASP A 110 -24.91 -21.25 -10.76
CA ASP A 110 -25.79 -22.27 -11.34
C ASP A 110 -27.24 -21.78 -11.39
N VAL A 111 -27.89 -21.90 -12.56
CA VAL A 111 -29.27 -21.45 -12.80
C VAL A 111 -30.26 -22.14 -11.85
N GLN A 112 -30.05 -23.42 -11.49
CA GLN A 112 -30.84 -24.12 -10.48
C GLN A 112 -30.54 -23.66 -9.05
N LEU A 113 -29.33 -23.14 -8.78
CA LEU A 113 -29.04 -22.47 -7.50
C LEU A 113 -29.73 -21.11 -7.43
N PHE A 114 -29.74 -20.36 -8.54
CA PHE A 114 -30.49 -19.12 -8.70
C PHE A 114 -32.00 -19.34 -8.51
N TYR A 115 -32.59 -20.34 -9.18
CA TYR A 115 -34.00 -20.70 -8.98
C TYR A 115 -34.29 -21.15 -7.54
N ARG A 116 -33.42 -21.95 -6.90
CA ARG A 116 -33.57 -22.35 -5.49
C ARG A 116 -33.49 -21.18 -4.50
N LEU A 117 -32.73 -20.13 -4.81
CA LEU A 117 -32.64 -18.90 -4.01
C LEU A 117 -33.89 -18.02 -4.20
N VAL A 118 -34.44 -17.98 -5.42
CA VAL A 118 -35.68 -17.24 -5.75
C VAL A 118 -36.95 -17.94 -5.23
N GLU A 119 -36.94 -19.27 -5.11
CA GLU A 119 -38.08 -20.09 -4.67
C GLU A 119 -38.32 -20.14 -3.14
N GLY A 120 -37.73 -19.23 -2.36
CA GLY A 120 -38.29 -18.86 -1.04
C GLY A 120 -38.03 -19.82 0.14
N LYS A 121 -36.80 -20.32 0.31
CA LYS A 121 -36.36 -20.91 1.60
C LYS A 121 -35.32 -20.10 2.37
N GLN A 122 -34.72 -19.07 1.77
CA GLN A 122 -33.96 -18.00 2.42
C GLN A 122 -34.04 -16.73 1.56
N GLU A 123 -34.17 -15.55 2.18
CA GLU A 123 -34.23 -14.23 1.52
C GLU A 123 -32.87 -13.85 0.87
N HIS A 124 -32.51 -14.47 -0.24
CA HIS A 124 -31.38 -14.03 -1.05
C HIS A 124 -31.84 -13.77 -2.48
N THR A 125 -32.21 -12.52 -2.75
CA THR A 125 -32.42 -11.99 -4.10
C THR A 125 -31.09 -11.96 -4.88
N SER A 126 -31.14 -11.87 -6.21
CA SER A 126 -29.95 -11.66 -7.06
C SER A 126 -29.09 -10.47 -6.60
N ASP A 127 -29.75 -9.46 -6.04
CA ASP A 127 -29.12 -8.24 -5.54
C ASP A 127 -28.31 -8.52 -4.26
N ASN A 128 -28.79 -9.43 -3.40
CA ASN A 128 -28.05 -9.86 -2.22
C ASN A 128 -26.78 -10.64 -2.62
N LEU A 129 -26.86 -11.52 -3.62
CA LEU A 129 -25.69 -12.27 -4.11
C LEU A 129 -24.64 -11.35 -4.76
N LEU A 130 -25.10 -10.39 -5.56
CA LEU A 130 -24.22 -9.39 -6.16
C LEU A 130 -23.52 -8.55 -5.08
N SER A 131 -24.26 -8.14 -4.05
CA SER A 131 -23.68 -7.39 -2.91
C SER A 131 -22.59 -8.20 -2.21
N THR A 132 -22.84 -9.48 -1.89
CA THR A 132 -21.86 -10.37 -1.25
C THR A 132 -20.58 -10.49 -2.09
N TYR A 133 -20.69 -10.71 -3.41
CA TYR A 133 -19.51 -10.79 -4.26
C TYR A 133 -18.81 -9.43 -4.44
N MET A 134 -19.55 -8.32 -4.46
CA MET A 134 -18.96 -6.98 -4.48
C MET A 134 -18.16 -6.68 -3.21
N GLU A 135 -18.66 -7.08 -2.04
CA GLU A 135 -17.93 -6.94 -0.78
C GLU A 135 -16.63 -7.76 -0.80
N LEU A 136 -16.69 -9.00 -1.27
CA LEU A 136 -15.50 -9.86 -1.36
C LEU A 136 -14.46 -9.32 -2.34
N THR A 137 -14.86 -9.02 -3.59
CA THR A 137 -13.91 -8.55 -4.62
C THR A 137 -13.45 -7.13 -4.36
N GLY A 138 -14.32 -6.28 -3.80
CA GLY A 138 -13.97 -4.96 -3.30
C GLY A 138 -12.95 -5.03 -2.16
N GLY A 139 -13.16 -5.89 -1.17
CA GLY A 139 -12.19 -6.14 -0.10
C GLY A 139 -10.84 -6.68 -0.61
N ALA A 140 -10.84 -7.43 -1.71
CA ALA A 140 -9.62 -7.84 -2.40
C ALA A 140 -8.89 -6.64 -3.06
N ALA A 141 -9.62 -5.72 -3.71
CA ALA A 141 -9.05 -4.48 -4.21
C ALA A 141 -8.47 -3.61 -3.08
N ASP A 142 -9.19 -3.46 -1.97
CA ASP A 142 -8.72 -2.75 -0.76
C ASP A 142 -7.41 -3.35 -0.24
N MET A 143 -7.34 -4.68 -0.16
CA MET A 143 -6.14 -5.39 0.28
C MET A 143 -4.95 -5.09 -0.63
N VAL A 144 -5.14 -5.08 -1.95
CA VAL A 144 -4.06 -4.73 -2.91
C VAL A 144 -3.56 -3.31 -2.67
N MET A 145 -4.46 -2.36 -2.38
CA MET A 145 -4.09 -0.97 -2.08
C MET A 145 -3.31 -0.86 -0.76
N GLN A 146 -3.81 -1.47 0.32
CA GLN A 146 -3.11 -1.51 1.61
C GLN A 146 -1.73 -2.14 1.48
N MET A 147 -1.62 -3.20 0.67
CA MET A 147 -0.34 -3.84 0.37
C MET A 147 0.62 -2.94 -0.39
N HIS A 148 0.14 -2.08 -1.31
CA HIS A 148 1.04 -1.16 -2.04
C HIS A 148 1.61 -0.13 -1.07
N GLN A 149 0.78 0.40 -0.18
CA GLN A 149 1.22 1.32 0.86
C GLN A 149 2.26 0.67 1.79
N ALA A 150 1.97 -0.54 2.28
CA ALA A 150 2.88 -1.28 3.14
C ALA A 150 4.18 -1.66 2.43
N ALA A 151 4.12 -2.02 1.15
CA ALA A 151 5.29 -2.38 0.34
C ALA A 151 6.16 -1.16 -0.02
N GLU A 152 5.57 0.02 -0.25
CA GLU A 152 6.32 1.28 -0.39
C GLU A 152 7.13 1.57 0.87
N PHE A 153 6.46 1.55 2.03
CA PHE A 153 7.09 1.74 3.33
C PHE A 153 8.21 0.72 3.57
N THR A 154 7.92 -0.55 3.31
CA THR A 154 8.85 -1.65 3.53
C THR A 154 10.07 -1.54 2.61
N ALA A 155 9.91 -1.08 1.37
CA ALA A 155 11.04 -0.81 0.47
C ALA A 155 12.02 0.23 1.05
N VAL A 156 11.49 1.33 1.61
CA VAL A 156 12.30 2.36 2.29
C VAL A 156 12.95 1.82 3.58
N LEU A 157 12.28 0.92 4.30
CA LEU A 157 12.89 0.26 5.46
C LEU A 157 14.04 -0.67 5.06
N VAL A 158 13.88 -1.45 3.99
CA VAL A 158 14.91 -2.39 3.53
C VAL A 158 16.20 -1.63 3.15
N SER A 159 16.08 -0.50 2.45
CA SER A 159 17.24 0.30 2.03
C SER A 159 18.04 0.90 3.19
N ASN A 160 17.38 1.15 4.34
CA ASN A 160 17.96 1.84 5.49
C ASN A 160 18.24 0.92 6.70
N THR A 161 17.94 -0.38 6.61
CA THR A 161 18.19 -1.32 7.71
C THR A 161 19.60 -1.91 7.61
N SER A 162 20.49 -1.54 8.54
CA SER A 162 21.87 -2.06 8.60
C SER A 162 21.96 -3.51 9.05
N ARG A 163 21.17 -3.91 10.07
CA ARG A 163 21.20 -5.26 10.63
C ARG A 163 20.67 -6.30 9.64
N ARG A 164 21.56 -7.18 9.14
CA ARG A 164 21.26 -8.19 8.10
C ARG A 164 20.05 -9.08 8.42
N VAL A 165 19.94 -9.58 9.65
CA VAL A 165 18.83 -10.46 10.07
C VAL A 165 17.49 -9.74 9.95
N ARG A 166 17.38 -8.53 10.54
CA ARG A 166 16.17 -7.71 10.47
C ARG A 166 15.82 -7.34 9.02
N ARG A 167 16.82 -6.96 8.22
CA ARG A 167 16.65 -6.63 6.81
C ARG A 167 16.08 -7.80 6.01
N ASN A 168 16.55 -9.02 6.25
CA ASN A 168 16.04 -10.22 5.60
C ASN A 168 14.58 -10.52 6.00
N SER A 169 14.21 -10.31 7.27
CA SER A 169 12.82 -10.42 7.72
C SER A 169 11.91 -9.42 7.01
N ILE A 170 12.34 -8.16 6.91
CA ILE A 170 11.61 -7.10 6.19
C ILE A 170 11.47 -7.44 4.70
N LEU A 171 12.56 -7.91 4.06
CA LEU A 171 12.56 -8.33 2.66
C LEU A 171 11.58 -9.48 2.40
N ASN A 172 11.50 -10.45 3.30
CA ASN A 172 10.57 -11.56 3.17
C ASN A 172 9.11 -11.11 3.31
N LEU A 173 8.83 -10.12 4.16
CA LEU A 173 7.50 -9.50 4.21
C LEU A 173 7.19 -8.79 2.90
N TRP A 174 8.12 -7.98 2.38
CA TRP A 174 7.95 -7.30 1.08
C TRP A 174 7.58 -8.27 -0.04
N ARG A 175 8.34 -9.37 -0.19
CA ARG A 175 8.09 -10.41 -1.19
C ARG A 175 6.73 -11.09 -1.04
N LYS A 176 6.29 -11.31 0.21
CA LYS A 176 4.96 -11.88 0.48
C LYS A 176 3.85 -10.92 0.06
N MET A 177 4.01 -9.63 0.37
CA MET A 177 3.05 -8.60 -0.04
C MET A 177 2.93 -8.54 -1.56
N THR A 178 4.05 -8.46 -2.29
CA THR A 178 4.02 -8.44 -3.76
C THR A 178 3.39 -9.69 -4.35
N PHE A 179 3.71 -10.87 -3.82
CA PHE A 179 3.09 -12.12 -4.26
C PHE A 179 1.57 -12.13 -4.05
N ILE A 180 1.10 -11.67 -2.88
CA ILE A 180 -0.33 -11.60 -2.58
C ILE A 180 -1.02 -10.61 -3.53
N GLN A 181 -0.42 -9.45 -3.77
CA GLN A 181 -0.95 -8.45 -4.71
C GLN A 181 -1.10 -9.03 -6.11
N ASP A 182 -0.05 -9.63 -6.65
CA ASP A 182 -0.07 -10.23 -7.98
C ASP A 182 -1.11 -11.36 -8.07
N SER A 183 -1.22 -12.17 -7.02
CA SER A 183 -2.19 -13.26 -6.96
C SER A 183 -3.63 -12.75 -6.93
N ILE A 184 -3.91 -11.70 -6.17
CA ILE A 184 -5.24 -11.07 -6.13
C ILE A 184 -5.56 -10.44 -7.49
N ASN A 185 -4.66 -9.63 -8.04
CA ASN A 185 -4.89 -8.97 -9.34
C ASN A 185 -5.20 -9.99 -10.45
N ARG A 186 -4.47 -11.12 -10.49
CA ARG A 186 -4.75 -12.21 -11.44
C ARG A 186 -6.16 -12.78 -11.27
N ILE A 187 -6.64 -12.92 -10.04
CA ILE A 187 -8.01 -13.37 -9.78
C ILE A 187 -9.03 -12.33 -10.23
N LEU A 188 -8.79 -11.04 -9.91
CA LEU A 188 -9.67 -9.94 -10.31
C LEU A 188 -9.81 -9.82 -11.84
N GLU A 189 -8.82 -10.28 -12.59
CA GLU A 189 -8.79 -10.28 -14.06
C GLU A 189 -9.37 -11.56 -14.68
N GLU A 190 -9.85 -12.53 -13.90
CA GLU A 190 -10.36 -13.81 -14.42
C GLU A 190 -11.54 -13.63 -15.39
N GLU A 191 -11.48 -14.36 -16.51
CA GLU A 191 -12.50 -14.30 -17.55
C GLU A 191 -13.70 -15.20 -17.27
N LYS A 192 -13.45 -16.41 -16.76
CA LYS A 192 -14.45 -17.44 -16.49
C LYS A 192 -14.38 -17.88 -15.02
N PRO A 193 -14.90 -17.06 -14.09
CA PRO A 193 -14.78 -17.35 -12.68
C PRO A 193 -15.71 -18.49 -12.26
N CYS A 194 -15.16 -19.48 -11.56
CA CYS A 194 -15.95 -20.40 -10.76
C CYS A 194 -16.15 -19.76 -9.37
N PRO A 195 -17.38 -19.41 -8.94
CA PRO A 195 -17.59 -18.62 -7.72
C PRO A 195 -16.93 -19.22 -6.47
N SER A 196 -17.17 -20.51 -6.20
CA SER A 196 -16.61 -21.20 -5.02
C SER A 196 -15.08 -21.20 -5.00
N THR A 197 -14.44 -21.37 -6.17
CA THR A 197 -12.98 -21.35 -6.30
C THR A 197 -12.42 -19.94 -6.08
N VAL A 198 -13.10 -18.91 -6.59
CA VAL A 198 -12.71 -17.50 -6.39
C VAL A 198 -12.84 -17.13 -4.92
N GLU A 199 -13.95 -17.47 -4.27
CA GLU A 199 -14.17 -17.24 -2.84
C GLU A 199 -13.08 -17.88 -1.99
N GLU A 200 -12.77 -19.16 -2.21
CA GLU A 200 -11.75 -19.88 -1.47
C GLU A 200 -10.35 -19.25 -1.66
N ARG A 201 -9.99 -18.87 -2.88
CA ARG A 201 -8.68 -18.28 -3.19
C ARG A 201 -8.54 -16.87 -2.64
N LEU A 202 -9.55 -16.01 -2.83
CA LEU A 202 -9.55 -14.66 -2.27
C LEU A 202 -9.57 -14.70 -0.75
N GLY A 203 -10.40 -15.54 -0.13
CA GLY A 203 -10.43 -15.70 1.33
C GLY A 203 -9.06 -16.07 1.92
N ARG A 204 -8.37 -17.04 1.30
CA ARG A 204 -7.00 -17.42 1.70
C ARG A 204 -6.00 -16.27 1.55
N LEU A 205 -6.03 -15.54 0.43
CA LEU A 205 -5.13 -14.42 0.16
C LEU A 205 -5.38 -13.23 1.08
N LEU A 206 -6.66 -12.89 1.35
CA LEU A 206 -7.05 -11.85 2.29
C LEU A 206 -6.57 -12.18 3.70
N HIS A 207 -6.76 -13.42 4.15
CA HIS A 207 -6.26 -13.88 5.44
C HIS A 207 -4.73 -13.83 5.54
N ALA A 208 -4.03 -14.34 4.52
CA ALA A 208 -2.57 -14.28 4.45
C ALA A 208 -2.07 -12.83 4.43
N GLY A 209 -2.77 -11.95 3.72
CA GLY A 209 -2.49 -10.53 3.65
C GLY A 209 -2.60 -9.83 4.99
N LYS A 210 -3.72 -10.03 5.70
CA LYS A 210 -3.92 -9.52 7.06
C LYS A 210 -2.80 -9.96 8.00
N ARG A 211 -2.42 -11.24 7.98
CA ARG A 211 -1.30 -11.75 8.79
C ARG A 211 0.04 -11.12 8.40
N CYS A 212 0.27 -10.88 7.11
CA CYS A 212 1.49 -10.23 6.61
C CYS A 212 1.61 -8.80 7.15
N LEU A 213 0.53 -8.01 7.06
CA LEU A 213 0.47 -6.64 7.57
C LEU A 213 0.63 -6.58 9.10
N GLN A 214 0.00 -7.49 9.85
CA GLN A 214 0.18 -7.60 11.29
C GLN A 214 1.63 -7.90 11.68
N ASN A 215 2.31 -8.77 10.95
CA ASN A 215 3.72 -9.08 11.20
C ASN A 215 4.63 -7.88 10.89
N LEU A 216 4.33 -7.12 9.84
CA LEU A 216 5.03 -5.87 9.55
C LEU A 216 4.88 -4.88 10.69
N HIS A 217 3.65 -4.67 11.17
CA HIS A 217 3.37 -3.79 12.32
C HIS A 217 4.14 -4.21 13.57
N ARG A 218 4.16 -5.50 13.92
CA ARG A 218 4.95 -6.00 15.07
C ARG A 218 6.46 -5.77 14.91
N LEU A 219 6.98 -5.88 13.69
CA LEU A 219 8.40 -5.67 13.41
C LEU A 219 8.79 -4.19 13.53
N THR A 220 7.85 -3.29 13.24
CA THR A 220 8.08 -1.84 13.28
C THR A 220 7.79 -1.24 14.64
N ALA A 221 6.82 -1.77 15.39
CA ALA A 221 6.49 -1.32 16.75
C ALA A 221 7.62 -1.56 17.77
N LYS A 222 8.50 -2.54 17.55
CA LYS A 222 9.72 -2.78 18.36
C LYS A 222 10.81 -1.69 18.23
N LYS A 223 10.46 -0.49 17.74
CA LYS A 223 11.36 0.68 17.67
C LYS A 223 11.13 1.71 18.79
N ASN A 224 10.14 1.50 19.65
CA ASN A 224 9.88 2.32 20.84
C ASN A 224 10.33 1.59 22.10
#